data_AF-A0A553NR38-F1
#
_entry.id   AF-A0A553NR38-F1
#
_cell.length_a   1.000
_cell.length_b   1.000
_cell.length_c   1.000
_cell.angle_alpha   90.00
_cell.angle_beta   90.00
_cell.angle_gamma   90.00
#
_symmetry.space_group_name_H-M   'P 1'
#
loop_
_entity.id
_entity.type
_entity.pdbx_description
1 polymer ?
#
loop_
_entity_poly.entity_id
_entity_poly.type
_entity_poly.pdbx_seq_one_letter_code
_entity_poly.pdbx_strand_id
1 'polypeptide(L)'
;MKTKALQGHFDDVDLNVEDGDLYSDTTSMTGTASTISGKKSNAASLKTRNTQRSKSSRNRRKHERKKYSTKEGSTYEDLGLIVSLHELITAIYKSTAEVGELLRGLVQIDDLEAAVKIQRGMSQTLDLVKTAIPSIWKATPTVGLLGEVTEPDRNQFGPNATTADIVSNKRPNEDYSPEYNLLAAHFRIPPSNVPSEYWKLQILECPKV
;
A
#
# COMPACT_ATOMS: atom_id res chain seq x y z
N MET A 1 43.21 -38.89 -32.74
CA MET A 1 43.31 -37.45 -33.06
C MET A 1 42.21 -36.73 -32.30
N LYS A 2 42.56 -35.74 -31.47
CA LYS A 2 41.65 -34.97 -30.61
C LYS A 2 41.25 -33.70 -31.34
N THR A 3 39.95 -33.41 -31.42
CA THR A 3 39.44 -32.02 -31.54
C THR A 3 38.09 -31.93 -30.82
N LYS A 4 38.11 -31.27 -29.66
CA LYS A 4 36.93 -30.80 -28.92
C LYS A 4 36.34 -29.59 -29.65
N ALA A 5 35.02 -29.58 -29.87
CA ALA A 5 34.27 -28.35 -30.12
C ALA A 5 33.46 -28.05 -28.84
N LEU A 6 33.69 -26.86 -28.29
CA LEU A 6 33.13 -26.37 -27.04
C LEU A 6 31.77 -25.71 -27.31
N GLN A 7 30.82 -26.08 -26.46
CA GLN A 7 29.48 -25.55 -26.25
C GLN A 7 29.40 -24.01 -26.26
N GLY A 8 28.35 -23.47 -26.88
CA GLY A 8 27.81 -22.13 -26.62
C GLY A 8 26.31 -22.25 -26.31
N HIS A 9 25.99 -22.31 -25.02
CA HIS A 9 24.65 -22.22 -24.45
C HIS A 9 24.61 -20.92 -23.66
N PHE A 10 23.78 -19.97 -24.08
CA PHE A 10 23.38 -18.82 -23.28
C PHE A 10 21.90 -18.58 -23.56
N ASP A 11 21.11 -18.74 -22.49
CA ASP A 11 19.68 -18.52 -22.44
C ASP A 11 19.34 -17.07 -22.78
N ASP A 12 18.27 -16.89 -23.56
CA ASP A 12 17.54 -15.62 -23.68
C ASP A 12 16.99 -15.26 -22.29
N VAL A 13 17.76 -14.48 -21.54
CA VAL A 13 17.21 -13.69 -20.44
C VAL A 13 16.46 -12.52 -21.06
N ASP A 14 15.13 -12.66 -21.11
CA ASP A 14 14.19 -11.58 -21.35
C ASP A 14 14.33 -10.55 -20.21
N LEU A 15 15.33 -9.69 -20.35
CA LEU A 15 15.58 -8.56 -19.47
C LEU A 15 14.43 -7.59 -19.70
N ASN A 16 13.50 -7.54 -18.73
CA ASN A 16 12.49 -6.50 -18.63
C ASN A 16 13.16 -5.11 -18.65
N VAL A 17 13.22 -4.49 -19.83
CA VAL A 17 13.89 -3.20 -20.12
C VAL A 17 13.19 -2.00 -19.43
N GLU A 18 12.17 -2.23 -18.60
CA GLU A 18 11.43 -1.16 -17.94
C GLU A 18 12.04 -0.69 -16.60
N ASP A 19 13.06 -1.40 -16.07
CA ASP A 19 13.82 -0.96 -14.88
C ASP A 19 15.26 -0.55 -15.22
N GLY A 20 15.40 0.28 -16.26
CA GLY A 20 16.65 0.94 -16.62
C GLY A 20 17.11 2.02 -15.64
N ASP A 21 17.15 1.72 -14.33
CA ASP A 21 17.82 2.54 -13.29
C ASP A 21 19.28 2.06 -13.07
N LEU A 22 19.90 1.40 -14.07
CA LEU A 22 21.31 0.94 -14.05
C LEU A 22 22.32 1.96 -14.63
N TYR A 23 21.87 3.16 -15.03
CA TYR A 23 22.75 4.25 -15.47
C TYR A 23 22.63 5.47 -14.58
N SER A 24 22.70 5.27 -13.27
CA SER A 24 23.12 6.31 -12.34
C SER A 24 24.32 5.79 -11.60
N ASP A 25 25.52 6.05 -12.14
CA ASP A 25 26.63 6.65 -11.39
C ASP A 25 27.88 6.78 -12.28
N THR A 26 28.68 7.81 -12.01
CA THR A 26 29.97 8.17 -12.63
C THR A 26 29.90 8.91 -13.98
N THR A 27 29.73 10.23 -13.94
CA THR A 27 30.52 11.12 -14.80
C THR A 27 30.97 12.32 -13.97
N SER A 28 32.03 12.10 -13.20
CA SER A 28 32.95 13.16 -12.81
C SER A 28 34.29 12.78 -13.41
N MET A 29 34.72 13.48 -14.46
CA MET A 29 36.13 13.74 -14.82
C MET A 29 36.14 14.72 -16.01
N THR A 30 36.54 15.95 -15.70
CA THR A 30 37.63 16.68 -16.37
C THR A 30 37.91 16.40 -17.85
N GLY A 31 37.90 17.46 -18.67
CA GLY A 31 38.78 17.56 -19.84
C GLY A 31 38.11 17.88 -21.18
N THR A 32 38.15 19.16 -21.56
CA THR A 32 38.46 19.67 -22.91
C THR A 32 38.15 18.81 -24.14
N ALA A 33 37.20 19.25 -24.97
CA ALA A 33 37.45 19.46 -26.40
C ALA A 33 36.31 20.25 -27.05
N SER A 34 36.73 21.22 -27.84
CA SER A 34 35.97 22.28 -28.49
C SER A 34 35.22 21.82 -29.75
N THR A 35 34.25 22.64 -30.13
CA THR A 35 33.83 22.95 -31.51
C THR A 35 33.19 21.85 -32.35
N ILE A 36 31.87 21.95 -32.57
CA ILE A 36 31.33 22.01 -33.93
C ILE A 36 30.00 22.80 -33.96
N SER A 37 29.91 23.59 -35.01
CA SER A 37 28.98 24.66 -35.34
C SER A 37 27.56 24.18 -35.72
N GLY A 38 26.56 24.99 -35.37
CA GLY A 38 25.46 25.30 -36.29
C GLY A 38 24.15 24.53 -36.12
N LYS A 39 23.25 25.04 -35.27
CA LYS A 39 21.81 25.27 -35.55
C LYS A 39 21.14 25.89 -34.33
N LYS A 40 20.60 27.11 -34.51
CA LYS A 40 19.88 27.88 -33.48
C LYS A 40 18.50 27.25 -33.23
N SER A 41 18.45 26.16 -32.48
CA SER A 41 17.25 25.75 -31.75
C SER A 41 17.53 25.95 -30.27
N ASN A 42 16.75 26.79 -29.60
CA ASN A 42 16.92 27.22 -28.21
C ASN A 42 17.34 26.08 -27.25
N ALA A 43 18.66 25.89 -27.08
CA ALA A 43 19.25 24.85 -26.24
C ALA A 43 18.95 25.05 -24.74
N ALA A 44 18.47 26.23 -24.37
CA ALA A 44 17.96 26.53 -23.03
C ALA A 44 16.69 25.71 -22.67
N SER A 45 15.85 25.36 -23.66
CA SER A 45 14.60 24.63 -23.41
C SER A 45 14.87 23.12 -23.15
N LEU A 46 15.82 22.52 -23.86
CA LEU A 46 16.19 21.10 -23.69
C LEU A 46 16.94 20.83 -22.37
N LYS A 47 17.87 21.71 -21.98
CA LYS A 47 18.55 21.62 -20.66
C LYS A 47 17.59 21.84 -19.49
N THR A 48 16.60 22.71 -19.66
CA THR A 48 15.57 22.95 -18.64
C THR A 48 14.57 21.80 -18.57
N ARG A 49 14.17 21.18 -19.70
CA ARG A 49 13.24 20.04 -19.72
C ARG A 49 13.81 18.79 -19.04
N ASN A 50 15.09 18.47 -19.26
CA ASN A 50 15.74 17.34 -18.59
C ASN A 50 15.90 17.55 -17.08
N THR A 51 16.24 18.76 -16.64
CA THR A 51 16.37 19.10 -15.21
C THR A 51 15.02 19.22 -14.50
N GLN A 52 13.97 19.73 -15.18
CA GLN A 52 12.59 19.76 -14.68
C GLN A 52 11.99 18.36 -14.52
N ARG A 53 12.21 17.46 -15.50
CA ARG A 53 11.75 16.06 -15.43
C ARG A 53 12.45 15.28 -14.30
N SER A 54 13.75 15.51 -14.09
CA SER A 54 14.51 14.95 -12.96
C SER A 54 14.05 15.48 -11.59
N LYS A 55 13.79 16.80 -11.47
CA LYS A 55 13.23 17.42 -10.26
C LYS A 55 11.82 16.92 -9.95
N SER A 56 10.97 16.75 -10.97
CA SER A 56 9.62 16.19 -10.84
C SER A 56 9.65 14.73 -10.34
N SER A 57 10.54 13.89 -10.90
CA SER A 57 10.74 12.51 -10.43
C SER A 57 11.20 12.44 -8.96
N ARG A 58 12.19 13.26 -8.57
CA ARG A 58 12.66 13.32 -7.19
C ARG A 58 11.58 13.84 -6.22
N ASN A 59 10.74 14.76 -6.67
CA ASN A 59 9.62 15.27 -5.87
C ASN A 59 8.49 14.23 -5.74
N ARG A 60 8.20 13.47 -6.81
CA ARG A 60 7.27 12.34 -6.79
C ARG A 60 7.71 11.28 -5.78
N ARG A 61 8.99 10.84 -5.84
CA ARG A 61 9.56 9.87 -4.87
C ARG A 61 9.45 10.36 -3.42
N LYS A 62 9.65 11.67 -3.17
CA LYS A 62 9.47 12.25 -1.83
C LYS A 62 8.01 12.28 -1.38
N HIS A 63 7.09 12.55 -2.30
CA HIS A 63 5.66 12.57 -2.02
C HIS A 63 5.14 11.15 -1.71
N GLU A 64 5.53 10.17 -2.51
CA GLU A 64 5.19 8.75 -2.30
C GLU A 64 5.68 8.23 -0.95
N ARG A 65 6.90 8.57 -0.54
CA ARG A 65 7.42 8.22 0.79
C ARG A 65 6.60 8.81 1.95
N LYS A 66 5.82 9.87 1.71
CA LYS A 66 4.98 10.52 2.73
C LYS A 66 3.53 10.02 2.73
N LYS A 67 3.09 9.32 1.67
CA LYS A 67 1.71 8.83 1.53
C LYS A 67 1.29 7.83 2.61
N TYR A 68 2.26 7.11 3.18
CA TYR A 68 2.02 6.12 4.25
C TYR A 68 2.67 6.53 5.58
N SER A 69 2.91 7.82 5.76
CA SER A 69 3.50 8.32 7.00
C SER A 69 2.46 8.35 8.11
N THR A 70 2.66 7.51 9.14
CA THR A 70 1.85 7.46 10.38
C THR A 70 2.23 8.53 11.40
N LYS A 71 3.08 9.48 11.03
CA LYS A 71 3.45 10.60 11.91
C LYS A 71 2.23 11.49 12.17
N GLU A 72 1.94 11.72 13.45
CA GLU A 72 0.89 12.64 13.91
C GLU A 72 1.00 14.01 13.23
N GLY A 73 -0.12 14.50 12.69
CA GLY A 73 -0.22 15.78 11.99
C GLY A 73 0.31 15.75 10.54
N SER A 74 0.57 14.56 9.99
CA SER A 74 0.89 14.40 8.56
C SER A 74 -0.35 14.56 7.69
N THR A 75 -0.20 15.08 6.47
CA THR A 75 -1.30 15.24 5.52
C THR A 75 -1.94 13.92 5.07
N TYR A 76 -1.24 12.80 5.26
CA TYR A 76 -1.68 11.45 4.87
C TYR A 76 -1.65 10.48 6.06
N GLU A 77 -1.81 11.02 7.27
CA GLU A 77 -1.81 10.22 8.50
C GLU A 77 -2.92 9.17 8.46
N ASP A 78 -4.13 9.56 8.07
CA ASP A 78 -5.29 8.70 7.86
C ASP A 78 -4.99 7.50 6.93
N LEU A 79 -4.37 7.75 5.79
CA LEU A 79 -4.01 6.71 4.83
C LEU A 79 -2.90 5.80 5.38
N GLY A 80 -1.92 6.37 6.07
CA GLY A 80 -0.88 5.62 6.77
C GLY A 80 -1.48 4.69 7.82
N LEU A 81 -2.44 5.18 8.60
CA LEU A 81 -3.15 4.39 9.61
C LEU A 81 -3.92 3.23 8.98
N ILE A 82 -4.65 3.45 7.88
CA ILE A 82 -5.37 2.37 7.18
C ILE A 82 -4.41 1.28 6.71
N VAL A 83 -3.26 1.65 6.14
CA VAL A 83 -2.24 0.69 5.70
C VAL A 83 -1.67 -0.08 6.89
N SER A 84 -1.27 0.61 7.96
CA SER A 84 -0.74 -0.04 9.16
C SER A 84 -1.77 -0.97 9.82
N LEU A 85 -3.05 -0.59 9.84
CA LEU A 85 -4.13 -1.44 10.34
C LEU A 85 -4.33 -2.67 9.44
N HIS A 86 -4.30 -2.51 8.12
CA HIS A 86 -4.38 -3.64 7.19
C HIS A 86 -3.22 -4.63 7.42
N GLU A 87 -1.99 -4.13 7.54
CA GLU A 87 -0.81 -4.95 7.82
C GLU A 87 -0.90 -5.65 9.18
N LEU A 88 -1.33 -4.93 10.22
CA LEU A 88 -1.52 -5.47 11.56
C LEU A 88 -2.56 -6.60 11.56
N ILE A 89 -3.72 -6.39 10.94
CA ILE A 89 -4.76 -7.42 10.83
C ILE A 89 -4.24 -8.62 10.05
N THR A 90 -3.50 -8.39 8.96
CA THR A 90 -2.88 -9.47 8.18
C THR A 90 -1.88 -10.28 9.03
N ALA A 91 -1.10 -9.62 9.88
CA ALA A 91 -0.18 -10.28 10.80
C ALA A 91 -0.91 -11.10 11.86
N ILE A 92 -2.00 -10.57 12.44
CA ILE A 92 -2.86 -11.30 13.38
C ILE A 92 -3.44 -12.56 12.72
N TYR A 93 -3.91 -12.45 11.48
CA TYR A 93 -4.46 -13.60 10.76
C TYR A 93 -3.41 -14.68 10.51
N LYS A 94 -2.17 -14.30 10.17
CA LYS A 94 -1.07 -15.25 10.01
C LYS A 94 -0.69 -15.94 11.33
N SER A 95 -0.68 -15.21 12.45
CA SER A 95 -0.29 -15.78 13.75
C SER A 95 -1.32 -16.78 14.31
N THR A 96 -2.55 -16.82 13.78
CA THR A 96 -3.54 -17.84 14.18
C THR A 96 -3.06 -19.27 13.94
N ALA A 97 -2.29 -19.52 12.88
CA ALA A 97 -1.74 -20.85 12.59
C ALA A 97 -0.71 -21.27 13.65
N GLU A 98 0.22 -20.37 13.97
CA GLU A 98 1.25 -20.56 15.01
C GLU A 98 0.62 -20.77 16.39
N VAL A 99 -0.45 -20.03 16.70
CA VAL A 99 -1.21 -20.23 17.93
C VAL A 99 -1.88 -21.60 17.97
N GLY A 100 -2.44 -22.08 16.86
CA GLY A 100 -3.00 -23.42 16.78
C GLY A 100 -1.97 -24.51 17.06
N GLU A 101 -0.75 -24.37 16.54
CA GLU A 101 0.37 -25.29 16.83
C GLU A 101 0.80 -25.23 18.29
N LEU A 102 0.92 -24.02 18.85
CA LEU A 102 1.24 -23.81 20.27
C LEU A 102 0.20 -24.45 21.18
N LEU A 103 -1.10 -24.28 20.89
CA LEU A 103 -2.17 -24.89 21.67
C LEU A 103 -2.08 -26.41 21.68
N ARG A 104 -1.77 -27.04 20.54
CA ARG A 104 -1.56 -28.49 20.46
C ARG A 104 -0.38 -28.93 21.32
N GLY A 105 0.72 -28.18 21.30
CA GLY A 105 1.89 -28.43 22.16
C GLY A 105 1.57 -28.30 23.65
N LEU A 106 0.81 -27.26 24.04
CA LEU A 106 0.39 -27.06 25.44
C LEU A 106 -0.52 -28.19 25.95
N VAL A 107 -1.43 -28.68 25.11
CA VAL A 107 -2.27 -29.83 25.44
C VAL A 107 -1.43 -31.10 25.59
N GLN A 108 -0.39 -31.30 24.78
CA GLN A 108 0.51 -32.46 24.90
C GLN A 108 1.30 -32.50 26.22
N ILE A 109 1.54 -31.36 26.85
CA ILE A 109 2.22 -31.25 28.14
C ILE A 109 1.26 -31.06 29.33
N ASP A 110 -0.05 -31.25 29.11
CA ASP A 110 -1.14 -31.09 30.09
C ASP A 110 -1.26 -29.67 30.71
N ASP A 111 -0.66 -28.65 30.10
CA ASP A 111 -0.83 -27.24 30.52
C ASP A 111 -2.09 -26.62 29.92
N LEU A 112 -3.24 -27.12 30.38
CA LEU A 112 -4.55 -26.72 29.90
C LEU A 112 -4.91 -25.27 30.30
N GLU A 113 -4.40 -24.78 31.44
CA GLU A 113 -4.69 -23.42 31.91
C GLU A 113 -4.06 -22.37 30.96
N ALA A 114 -2.78 -22.55 30.61
CA ALA A 114 -2.12 -21.69 29.64
C ALA A 114 -2.79 -21.78 28.26
N ALA A 115 -3.16 -22.99 27.84
CA ALA A 115 -3.83 -23.21 26.56
C ALA A 115 -5.18 -22.46 26.48
N VAL A 116 -6.02 -22.57 27.52
CA VAL A 116 -7.30 -21.84 27.61
C VAL A 116 -7.08 -20.33 27.60
N LYS A 117 -6.07 -19.84 28.33
CA LYS A 117 -5.76 -18.40 28.39
C LYS A 117 -5.36 -17.85 27.02
N ILE A 118 -4.49 -18.56 26.30
CA ILE A 118 -4.03 -18.17 24.96
C ILE A 118 -5.18 -18.23 23.95
N GLN A 119 -5.95 -19.32 23.94
CA GLN A 119 -7.08 -19.48 23.02
C GLN A 119 -8.12 -18.37 23.23
N ARG A 120 -8.43 -18.03 24.49
CA ARG A 120 -9.35 -16.94 24.82
C ARG A 120 -8.80 -15.58 24.38
N GLY A 121 -7.53 -15.29 24.66
CA GLY A 121 -6.90 -14.04 24.27
C GLY A 121 -6.93 -13.84 22.74
N MET A 122 -6.55 -14.87 21.99
CA MET A 122 -6.59 -14.83 20.51
C MET A 122 -8.03 -14.68 19.99
N SER A 123 -9.01 -15.39 20.58
CA SER A 123 -10.43 -15.25 20.21
C SER A 123 -10.92 -13.81 20.41
N GLN A 124 -10.60 -13.20 21.55
CA GLN A 124 -10.95 -11.82 21.86
C GLN A 124 -10.31 -10.83 20.89
N THR A 125 -9.04 -11.03 20.52
CA THR A 125 -8.36 -10.19 19.52
C THR A 125 -9.03 -10.31 18.15
N LEU A 126 -9.38 -11.52 17.72
CA LEU A 126 -10.07 -11.72 16.43
C LEU A 126 -11.46 -11.10 16.41
N ASP A 127 -12.21 -11.17 17.51
CA ASP A 127 -13.52 -10.54 17.60
C ASP A 127 -13.42 -9.01 17.62
N LEU A 128 -12.40 -8.45 18.29
CA LEU A 128 -12.08 -7.02 18.20
C LEU A 128 -11.79 -6.61 16.75
N VAL A 129 -10.98 -7.39 16.04
CA VAL A 129 -10.70 -7.12 14.62
C VAL A 129 -11.98 -7.15 13.77
N LYS A 130 -12.84 -8.17 13.95
CA LYS A 130 -14.11 -8.29 13.23
C LYS A 130 -15.02 -7.07 13.44
N THR A 131 -15.09 -6.57 14.67
CA THR A 131 -15.89 -5.39 15.02
C THR A 131 -15.28 -4.07 14.53
N ALA A 132 -13.95 -4.00 14.43
CA ALA A 132 -13.25 -2.83 13.92
C ALA A 132 -13.32 -2.70 12.40
N ILE A 133 -13.38 -3.80 11.64
CA ILE A 133 -13.38 -3.79 10.17
C ILE A 133 -14.46 -2.86 9.58
N PRO A 134 -15.75 -2.93 9.96
CA PRO A 134 -16.79 -2.03 9.44
C PRO A 134 -16.58 -0.56 9.79
N SER A 135 -15.85 -0.28 10.87
CA SER A 135 -15.54 1.10 11.29
C SER A 135 -14.44 1.71 10.42
N ILE A 136 -13.42 0.91 10.07
CA ILE A 136 -12.26 1.34 9.27
C ILE A 136 -12.65 1.37 7.79
N TRP A 137 -13.13 0.24 7.26
CA TRP A 137 -13.64 0.12 5.90
C TRP A 137 -15.16 0.24 5.94
N LYS A 138 -15.65 1.46 6.17
CA LYS A 138 -17.07 1.75 5.92
C LYS A 138 -17.36 1.29 4.50
N ALA A 139 -18.42 0.50 4.31
CA ALA A 139 -18.86 0.10 2.98
C ALA A 139 -19.10 1.38 2.18
N THR A 140 -18.08 1.83 1.44
CA THR A 140 -18.20 3.02 0.62
C THR A 140 -19.33 2.69 -0.34
N PRO A 141 -20.41 3.50 -0.37
CA PRO A 141 -21.36 3.39 -1.45
C PRO A 141 -20.58 3.73 -2.71
N THR A 142 -20.15 2.70 -3.43
CA THR A 142 -19.64 2.81 -4.79
C THR A 142 -18.37 3.68 -4.92
N VAL A 143 -17.22 3.17 -4.44
CA VAL A 143 -15.97 3.42 -5.18
C VAL A 143 -15.88 2.38 -6.30
N GLY A 144 -16.67 2.62 -7.36
CA GLY A 144 -16.41 2.23 -8.76
C GLY A 144 -15.91 0.82 -9.09
N LEU A 145 -16.63 -0.24 -8.73
CA LEU A 145 -16.45 -1.57 -9.34
C LEU A 145 -17.48 -1.87 -10.46
N LEU A 146 -18.53 -1.04 -10.57
CA LEU A 146 -19.42 -0.99 -11.73
C LEU A 146 -19.62 0.50 -12.03
N GLY A 147 -19.39 0.90 -13.28
CA GLY A 147 -19.30 2.29 -13.72
C GLY A 147 -20.61 3.06 -13.66
N GLU A 148 -21.10 3.33 -12.46
CA GLU A 148 -22.10 4.36 -12.22
C GLU A 148 -21.44 5.52 -11.48
N VAL A 149 -21.08 6.53 -12.27
CA VAL A 149 -20.73 7.84 -11.77
C VAL A 149 -22.01 8.41 -11.17
N THR A 150 -22.21 8.26 -9.86
CA THR A 150 -23.09 9.20 -9.15
C THR A 150 -22.36 10.53 -9.20
N GLU A 151 -22.69 11.30 -10.24
CA GLU A 151 -22.18 12.64 -10.49
C GLU A 151 -22.26 13.46 -9.19
N PRO A 152 -21.13 13.93 -8.62
CA PRO A 152 -21.23 15.03 -7.68
C PRO A 152 -21.80 16.19 -8.49
N ASP A 153 -22.88 16.79 -7.98
CA ASP A 153 -23.55 17.95 -8.54
C ASP A 153 -22.54 18.92 -9.19
N ARG A 154 -22.45 18.89 -10.52
CA ARG A 154 -21.38 19.50 -11.33
C ARG A 154 -21.45 21.02 -11.38
N ASN A 155 -22.10 21.66 -10.42
CA ASN A 155 -22.14 23.12 -10.31
C ASN A 155 -21.09 23.69 -9.35
N GLN A 156 -20.20 22.86 -8.80
CA GLN A 156 -19.25 23.31 -7.78
C GLN A 156 -18.25 24.39 -8.26
N PHE A 157 -17.87 24.38 -9.54
CA PHE A 157 -16.96 25.38 -10.13
C PHE A 157 -17.28 25.62 -11.63
N GLY A 158 -18.46 26.18 -11.91
CA GLY A 158 -18.82 26.64 -13.25
C GLY A 158 -18.67 28.16 -13.40
N PRO A 159 -18.63 28.69 -14.63
CA PRO A 159 -18.64 30.15 -14.87
C PRO A 159 -19.90 30.86 -14.33
N ASN A 160 -20.94 30.09 -13.99
CA ASN A 160 -22.19 30.56 -13.40
C ASN A 160 -22.26 30.35 -11.88
N ALA A 161 -21.21 29.82 -11.24
CA ALA A 161 -21.19 29.62 -9.79
C ALA A 161 -20.96 30.96 -9.09
N THR A 162 -21.89 31.35 -8.21
CA THR A 162 -21.78 32.61 -7.47
C THR A 162 -20.88 32.41 -6.27
N THR A 163 -20.18 33.47 -5.82
CA THR A 163 -19.37 33.44 -4.58
C THR A 163 -20.16 32.94 -3.36
N ALA A 164 -21.48 33.23 -3.30
CA ALA A 164 -22.36 32.72 -2.25
C ALA A 164 -22.51 31.19 -2.30
N ASP A 165 -22.65 30.61 -3.50
CA ASP A 165 -22.77 29.15 -3.68
C ASP A 165 -21.49 28.44 -3.25
N ILE A 166 -20.32 29.00 -3.57
CA ILE A 166 -19.00 28.46 -3.18
C ILE A 166 -18.79 28.48 -1.66
N VAL A 167 -19.26 29.54 -0.98
CA VAL A 167 -19.11 29.71 0.47
C VAL A 167 -20.14 28.87 1.24
N SER A 168 -21.39 28.81 0.77
CA SER A 168 -22.46 28.02 1.40
C SER A 168 -22.27 26.51 1.22
N ASN A 169 -21.59 26.07 0.16
CA ASN A 169 -21.32 24.65 -0.06
C ASN A 169 -20.13 24.11 0.77
N LYS A 170 -19.47 24.96 1.59
CA LYS A 170 -18.66 24.47 2.72
C LYS A 170 -19.60 23.97 3.80
N ARG A 171 -20.15 22.78 3.59
CA ARG A 171 -20.98 22.08 4.56
C ARG A 171 -20.13 21.84 5.82
N PRO A 172 -20.53 22.35 6.99
CA PRO A 172 -19.73 22.19 8.21
C PRO A 172 -19.75 20.75 8.78
N ASN A 173 -20.55 19.84 8.20
CA ASN A 173 -20.76 18.48 8.69
C ASN A 173 -20.84 17.47 7.52
N GLU A 174 -19.84 17.42 6.65
CA GLU A 174 -19.62 16.17 5.91
C GLU A 174 -18.82 15.24 6.83
N ASP A 175 -19.36 14.03 7.06
CA ASP A 175 -18.63 12.96 7.73
C ASP A 175 -17.29 12.80 7.01
N TYR A 176 -16.19 13.03 7.75
CA TYR A 176 -14.84 12.93 7.20
C TYR A 176 -14.66 11.57 6.50
N SER A 177 -14.32 11.62 5.22
CA SER A 177 -14.08 10.45 4.37
C SER A 177 -12.64 10.48 3.88
N PRO A 178 -11.81 9.47 4.24
CA PRO A 178 -10.45 9.36 3.74
C PRO A 178 -10.38 9.34 2.22
N GLU A 179 -9.32 9.88 1.64
CA GLU A 179 -9.08 9.85 0.19
C GLU A 179 -8.61 8.46 -0.28
N TYR A 180 -9.51 7.46 -0.23
CA TYR A 180 -9.21 6.06 -0.59
C TYR A 180 -8.61 5.88 -1.99
N ASN A 181 -8.86 6.81 -2.91
CA ASN A 181 -8.28 6.80 -4.26
C ASN A 181 -6.75 6.90 -4.27
N LEU A 182 -6.14 7.46 -3.22
CA LEU A 182 -4.70 7.56 -3.08
C LEU A 182 -4.06 6.27 -2.54
N LEU A 183 -4.85 5.39 -1.90
CA LEU A 183 -4.41 4.07 -1.46
C LEU A 183 -4.27 3.11 -2.65
N ALA A 184 -3.34 2.17 -2.53
CA ALA A 184 -3.25 1.04 -3.46
C ALA A 184 -4.54 0.20 -3.37
N ALA A 185 -4.96 -0.40 -4.49
CA ALA A 185 -6.26 -1.08 -4.59
C ALA A 185 -6.50 -2.13 -3.49
N HIS A 186 -5.46 -2.87 -3.10
CA HIS A 186 -5.56 -3.91 -2.08
C HIS A 186 -5.79 -3.39 -0.66
N PHE A 187 -5.42 -2.14 -0.35
CA PHE A 187 -5.67 -1.53 0.97
C PHE A 187 -7.07 -0.90 1.09
N ARG A 188 -7.79 -0.78 -0.03
CA ARG A 188 -9.16 -0.23 -0.07
C ARG A 188 -10.21 -1.23 0.42
N ILE A 189 -9.83 -2.49 0.52
CA ILE A 189 -10.66 -3.59 1.01
C ILE A 189 -10.02 -4.17 2.27
N PRO A 190 -10.81 -4.73 3.20
CA PRO A 190 -10.25 -5.42 4.35
C PRO A 190 -9.42 -6.63 3.92
N PRO A 191 -8.45 -7.07 4.73
CA PRO A 191 -7.64 -8.25 4.44
C PRO A 191 -8.49 -9.49 4.17
N SER A 192 -8.26 -10.17 3.05
CA SER A 192 -9.08 -11.31 2.59
C SER A 192 -8.78 -12.63 3.30
N ASN A 193 -7.63 -12.75 3.98
CA ASN A 193 -7.19 -13.98 4.63
C ASN A 193 -7.85 -14.17 6.00
N VAL A 194 -9.18 -14.31 6.02
CA VAL A 194 -9.91 -14.59 7.26
C VAL A 194 -9.45 -15.96 7.80
N PRO A 195 -8.92 -16.03 9.03
CA PRO A 195 -8.37 -17.27 9.57
C PRO A 195 -9.49 -18.30 9.77
N SER A 196 -9.20 -19.54 9.36
CA SER A 196 -10.13 -20.65 9.55
C SER A 196 -10.26 -21.04 11.03
N GLU A 197 -11.41 -21.54 11.46
CA GLU A 197 -11.64 -21.95 12.86
C GLU A 197 -10.77 -23.13 13.33
N TYR A 198 -10.02 -23.78 12.43
CA TYR A 198 -9.17 -24.94 12.75
C TYR A 198 -8.05 -24.70 13.79
N TRP A 199 -7.69 -23.45 14.08
CA TRP A 199 -6.72 -23.14 15.13
C TRP A 199 -7.30 -23.32 16.55
N LYS A 200 -8.64 -23.32 16.68
CA LYS A 200 -9.33 -23.44 17.96
C LYS A 200 -9.49 -24.91 18.35
N LEU A 201 -9.15 -25.24 19.60
CA LEU A 201 -9.32 -26.58 20.16
C LEU A 201 -10.61 -26.64 20.99
N GLN A 202 -11.58 -27.44 20.52
CA GLN A 202 -12.88 -27.63 21.19
C GLN A 202 -12.75 -28.26 22.58
N ILE A 203 -11.72 -29.09 22.80
CA ILE A 203 -11.45 -29.71 24.11
C ILE A 203 -11.19 -28.67 25.21
N LEU A 204 -10.73 -27.46 24.84
CA LEU A 204 -10.47 -26.36 25.76
C LEU A 204 -11.72 -25.50 26.04
N GLU A 205 -12.82 -25.71 25.31
CA GLU A 205 -14.08 -24.98 25.50
C GLU A 205 -15.05 -25.69 26.45
N CYS A 206 -14.87 -26.99 26.67
CA CYS A 206 -15.71 -27.73 27.60
C CYS A 206 -15.37 -27.33 29.05
N PRO A 207 -16.36 -26.84 29.83
CA PRO A 207 -16.16 -26.70 31.26
C PRO A 207 -15.97 -28.11 31.84
N LYS A 208 -14.92 -28.30 32.64
CA LYS A 208 -14.82 -29.48 33.51
C LYS A 208 -16.05 -29.45 34.42
N VAL A 209 -16.97 -30.40 34.20
CA VAL A 209 -18.11 -30.71 35.08
C VAL A 209 -17.59 -31.17 36.44
#